data_AF-A0A7W8B2F9-F1
#
_entry.id   AF-A0A7W8B2F9-F1
#
_cell.length_a   1.000
_cell.length_b   1.000
_cell.length_c   1.000
_cell.angle_alpha   90.00
_cell.angle_beta   90.00
_cell.angle_gamma   90.00
#
_symmetry.space_group_name_H-M   'P 1'
#
loop_
_entity.id
_entity.type
_entity.pdbx_description
1 polymer ?
#
loop_
_entity_poly.entity_id
_entity_poly.type
_entity_poly.pdbx_seq_one_letter_code
_entity_poly.pdbx_strand_id
1 'polypeptide(L)'
;MTTATRRAAHLTAASAAFALTLACGTAAAQAAAPGKPASPRQATTAGTTSNAASLTSYRLAPGLLKITGGRTAGNPSQVHGVLGMPKGKGPHPVVVVLHGTHHNCVTTKDASDVVARRPVKTHWPLVCAKPGKPERGLGPDYLRQNVGLSHVVQALTRKGFVAVSIDVVSPENWWGGETDPTKGYTDLVSAHLRLLSDLNKGIDHGLKIPGVKGRIDTSRVGLVGHSRGGGYVLSPKAAQRAGLFGTVAIEPAENAEPAPHKVPVLNIRGACDEDVDPQAGRSTMKALAKSGSTKVAADVLLAGTGHRMINTNLAPTDKGGGIGPCKPSKVASPAAARAQAAQLTAAFLEQALRKAPSYRLPALSSLAPKGGNLRKGGPGLTFHPARPETFTDPRTIREVSSKQRLLPAIPKNLKVNKRPDDGI
;
A
#
# COMPACT_ATOMS: atom_id res chain seq x y z
N MET A 1 13.91 -42.19 -38.46
CA MET A 1 15.12 -42.88 -38.99
C MET A 1 16.04 -41.76 -39.44
N THR A 2 17.27 -41.56 -38.96
CA THR A 2 18.28 -42.38 -38.24
C THR A 2 19.01 -41.48 -37.21
N THR A 3 19.21 -41.85 -35.94
CA THR A 3 20.45 -42.49 -35.37
C THR A 3 21.79 -41.88 -35.82
N ALA A 4 22.80 -41.64 -34.97
CA ALA A 4 22.89 -41.64 -33.50
C ALA A 4 24.21 -40.98 -33.00
N THR A 5 24.24 -40.60 -31.72
CA THR A 5 25.38 -40.56 -30.76
C THR A 5 26.85 -40.41 -31.22
N ARG A 6 27.61 -39.55 -30.50
CA ARG A 6 28.83 -39.99 -29.77
C ARG A 6 29.15 -39.09 -28.57
N ARG A 7 29.70 -39.69 -27.51
CA ARG A 7 30.26 -39.03 -26.32
C ARG A 7 31.77 -38.83 -26.49
N ALA A 8 32.33 -37.86 -25.78
CA ALA A 8 33.69 -37.94 -25.23
C ALA A 8 33.71 -37.25 -23.85
N ALA A 9 34.53 -37.75 -22.94
CA ALA A 9 34.66 -37.25 -21.57
C ALA A 9 36.15 -37.21 -21.19
N HIS A 10 36.55 -36.26 -20.35
CA HIS A 10 37.84 -36.28 -19.67
C HIS A 10 37.73 -35.76 -18.23
N LEU A 11 38.28 -36.55 -17.29
CA LEU A 11 38.79 -36.13 -15.98
C LEU A 11 40.17 -35.45 -16.22
N THR A 12 40.95 -34.87 -15.28
CA THR A 12 41.01 -34.80 -13.81
C THR A 12 41.16 -33.31 -13.39
N ALA A 13 41.54 -32.84 -12.19
CA ALA A 13 41.98 -33.43 -10.91
C ALA A 13 41.54 -32.55 -9.72
N ALA A 14 42.20 -32.68 -8.56
CA ALA A 14 42.03 -31.82 -7.38
C ALA A 14 43.39 -31.28 -6.88
N SER A 15 43.38 -30.24 -6.05
CA SER A 15 44.47 -29.94 -5.09
C SER A 15 43.94 -29.10 -3.93
N ALA A 16 44.31 -29.49 -2.71
CA ALA A 16 44.02 -28.77 -1.47
C ALA A 16 45.35 -28.31 -0.84
N ALA A 17 45.32 -27.22 -0.07
CA ALA A 17 46.44 -26.81 0.76
C ALA A 17 45.96 -26.34 2.13
N PHE A 18 46.42 -27.03 3.17
CA PHE A 18 46.31 -26.62 4.57
C PHE A 18 47.48 -25.68 4.91
N ALA A 19 47.23 -24.66 5.73
CA ALA A 19 48.28 -24.05 6.54
C ALA A 19 47.67 -23.53 7.86
N LEU A 20 48.16 -24.07 8.97
CA LEU A 20 47.76 -23.74 10.34
C LEU A 20 48.96 -23.08 11.03
N THR A 21 48.76 -22.05 11.84
CA THR A 21 49.74 -21.65 12.87
C THR A 21 49.03 -21.10 14.12
N LEU A 22 49.43 -21.63 15.27
CA LEU A 22 49.05 -21.18 16.62
C LEU A 22 50.22 -20.42 17.26
N ALA A 23 49.90 -19.44 18.11
CA ALA A 23 50.54 -19.17 19.41
C ALA A 23 49.75 -18.03 20.08
N CYS A 24 49.05 -18.24 21.21
CA CYS A 24 49.51 -18.50 22.59
C CYS A 24 50.02 -17.25 23.31
N GLY A 25 49.37 -16.95 24.45
CA GLY A 25 49.64 -15.78 25.30
C GLY A 25 48.72 -15.74 26.51
N THR A 26 48.90 -16.68 27.45
CA THR A 26 48.17 -16.75 28.72
C THR A 26 49.04 -16.31 29.88
N ALA A 27 48.50 -15.52 30.82
CA ALA A 27 49.05 -15.35 32.16
C ALA A 27 47.92 -15.39 33.20
N ALA A 28 48.07 -16.24 34.21
CA ALA A 28 47.19 -16.37 35.37
C ALA A 28 47.71 -15.44 36.50
N ALA A 29 46.89 -14.60 37.12
CA ALA A 29 45.97 -14.89 38.24
C ALA A 29 46.65 -14.96 39.63
N GLN A 30 46.18 -14.12 40.57
CA GLN A 30 46.10 -14.41 42.01
C GLN A 30 45.08 -13.45 42.67
N ALA A 31 44.53 -13.83 43.83
CA ALA A 31 43.25 -13.31 44.33
C ALA A 31 43.17 -13.18 45.86
N ALA A 32 42.31 -12.26 46.35
CA ALA A 32 41.65 -12.18 47.69
C ALA A 32 41.22 -10.72 47.96
N ALA A 33 40.15 -10.36 48.69
CA ALA A 33 38.89 -11.03 49.06
C ALA A 33 37.80 -9.93 49.32
N PRO A 34 36.66 -10.15 50.02
CA PRO A 34 35.35 -9.92 49.43
C PRO A 34 34.68 -8.56 49.74
N GLY A 35 34.18 -7.89 48.70
CA GLY A 35 33.22 -6.78 48.80
C GLY A 35 31.83 -7.19 48.28
N LYS A 36 30.76 -6.74 48.96
CA LYS A 36 29.35 -7.07 48.64
C LYS A 36 29.00 -6.83 47.16
N PRO A 37 28.10 -7.63 46.55
CA PRO A 37 27.74 -7.47 45.15
C PRO A 37 26.95 -6.18 44.93
N ALA A 38 27.60 -5.17 44.34
CA ALA A 38 26.90 -4.08 43.68
C ALA A 38 26.19 -4.64 42.44
N SER A 39 24.90 -4.32 42.27
CA SER A 39 24.11 -4.79 41.14
C SER A 39 24.80 -4.50 39.80
N PRO A 40 24.70 -5.40 38.80
CA PRO A 40 25.34 -5.19 37.51
C PRO A 40 24.80 -3.90 36.90
N ARG A 41 25.71 -2.93 36.76
CA ARG A 41 25.52 -1.66 36.04
C ARG A 41 24.91 -2.00 34.69
N GLN A 42 23.62 -1.69 34.51
CA GLN A 42 22.92 -1.95 33.26
C GLN A 42 23.74 -1.32 32.14
N ALA A 43 24.24 -2.17 31.23
CA ALA A 43 24.73 -1.68 29.96
C ALA A 43 23.56 -0.93 29.33
N THR A 44 23.71 0.39 29.21
CA THR A 44 22.77 1.25 28.49
C THR A 44 22.86 0.86 27.03
N THR A 45 22.15 -0.22 26.67
CA THR A 45 21.69 -0.44 25.31
C THR A 45 21.00 0.84 24.91
N ALA A 46 21.62 1.57 23.99
CA ALA A 46 21.05 2.77 23.41
C ALA A 46 19.79 2.32 22.68
N GLY A 47 18.67 2.34 23.41
CA GLY A 47 17.40 1.83 22.93
C GLY A 47 17.08 2.55 21.63
N THR A 48 16.97 1.77 20.56
CA THR A 48 16.59 2.26 19.23
C THR A 48 15.29 3.02 19.40
N THR A 49 15.38 4.35 19.44
CA THR A 49 14.23 5.22 19.65
C THR A 49 13.29 4.96 18.50
N SER A 50 12.20 4.24 18.77
CA SER A 50 11.37 3.76 17.67
C SER A 50 10.83 4.97 16.93
N ASN A 51 11.05 4.96 15.60
CA ASN A 51 10.41 5.90 14.68
C ASN A 51 8.93 5.50 14.53
N ALA A 52 8.23 5.55 15.66
CA ALA A 52 6.81 5.37 15.82
C ALA A 52 6.10 6.54 15.13
N ALA A 53 5.96 6.41 13.81
CA ALA A 53 4.94 7.08 13.03
C ALA A 53 3.58 6.88 13.71
N SER A 54 2.92 7.97 14.08
CA SER A 54 1.60 7.91 14.72
C SER A 54 0.54 7.68 13.66
N LEU A 55 -0.21 6.59 13.79
CA LEU A 55 -1.35 6.27 12.94
C LEU A 55 -2.65 6.53 13.72
N THR A 56 -3.66 7.06 13.05
CA THR A 56 -5.02 7.23 13.57
C THR A 56 -6.01 6.83 12.49
N SER A 57 -6.85 5.83 12.77
CA SER A 57 -8.04 5.55 11.95
C SER A 57 -9.07 6.64 12.24
N TYR A 58 -9.74 7.15 11.21
CA TYR A 58 -10.85 8.09 11.40
C TYR A 58 -12.10 7.63 10.65
N ARG A 59 -13.25 8.03 11.18
CA ARG A 59 -14.57 7.83 10.56
C ARG A 59 -15.42 9.08 10.69
N LEU A 60 -15.79 9.66 9.56
CA LEU A 60 -16.81 10.70 9.47
C LEU A 60 -18.15 10.06 9.05
N ALA A 61 -19.25 10.81 9.12
CA ALA A 61 -20.54 10.30 8.69
C ALA A 61 -20.54 10.01 7.17
N PRO A 62 -21.08 8.85 6.72
CA PRO A 62 -21.14 8.49 5.31
C PRO A 62 -22.00 9.48 4.55
N GLY A 63 -21.60 9.80 3.33
CA GLY A 63 -22.28 10.76 2.47
C GLY A 63 -22.51 10.23 1.07
N LEU A 64 -22.73 11.14 0.12
CA LEU A 64 -23.15 10.82 -1.23
C LEU A 64 -22.12 11.34 -2.24
N LEU A 65 -21.61 10.47 -3.11
CA LEU A 65 -20.85 10.87 -4.29
C LEU A 65 -21.80 11.18 -5.44
N LYS A 66 -21.54 12.29 -6.15
CA LYS A 66 -22.34 12.68 -7.31
C LYS A 66 -22.00 11.78 -8.50
N ILE A 67 -22.99 11.01 -8.94
CA ILE A 67 -22.92 10.18 -10.16
C ILE A 67 -22.94 11.01 -11.45
N THR A 68 -22.64 10.35 -12.55
CA THR A 68 -22.76 10.84 -13.92
C THR A 68 -24.04 10.30 -14.56
N GLY A 69 -24.84 11.17 -15.19
CA GLY A 69 -25.95 10.75 -16.09
C GLY A 69 -27.24 10.18 -15.48
N GLY A 70 -27.32 9.89 -14.17
CA GLY A 70 -28.46 9.17 -13.58
C GLY A 70 -29.63 10.02 -13.02
N ARG A 71 -30.82 9.39 -12.89
CA ARG A 71 -32.01 9.92 -12.20
C ARG A 71 -31.93 9.88 -10.66
N THR A 72 -30.87 9.30 -10.10
CA THR A 72 -30.67 9.13 -8.66
C THR A 72 -29.77 10.22 -8.08
N ALA A 73 -29.91 10.50 -6.79
CA ALA A 73 -29.19 11.61 -6.14
C ALA A 73 -27.66 11.41 -6.09
N GLY A 74 -27.19 10.16 -6.18
CA GLY A 74 -25.77 9.80 -6.11
C GLY A 74 -25.55 8.43 -5.48
N ASN A 75 -24.28 8.05 -5.37
CA ASN A 75 -23.86 6.75 -4.84
C ASN A 75 -23.38 6.89 -3.39
N PRO A 76 -23.88 6.11 -2.41
CA PRO A 76 -23.49 6.27 -1.01
C PRO A 76 -22.04 5.84 -0.79
N SER A 77 -21.34 6.56 0.09
CA SER A 77 -19.89 6.43 0.28
C SER A 77 -19.51 6.59 1.76
N GLN A 78 -18.58 5.75 2.23
CA GLN A 78 -17.97 5.93 3.54
C GLN A 78 -16.87 6.98 3.49
N VAL A 79 -16.80 7.81 4.53
CA VAL A 79 -15.70 8.76 4.72
C VAL A 79 -14.81 8.23 5.85
N HIS A 80 -14.04 7.20 5.52
CA HIS A 80 -13.13 6.53 6.44
C HIS A 80 -11.69 6.64 5.93
N GLY A 81 -10.72 6.70 6.85
CA GLY A 81 -9.31 6.57 6.47
C GLY A 81 -8.39 6.17 7.61
N VAL A 82 -7.11 5.98 7.28
CA VAL A 82 -5.99 5.88 8.23
C VAL A 82 -5.02 7.00 7.92
N LEU A 83 -4.94 7.98 8.83
CA LEU A 83 -4.01 9.10 8.77
C LEU A 83 -2.73 8.74 9.52
N GLY A 84 -1.59 8.91 8.86
CA GLY A 84 -0.26 8.90 9.45
C GLY A 84 0.29 10.31 9.58
N MET A 85 0.63 10.73 10.80
CA MET A 85 1.27 12.00 11.09
C MET A 85 2.76 11.78 11.43
N PRO A 86 3.69 12.41 10.69
CA PRO A 86 5.12 12.27 10.95
C PRO A 86 5.50 12.96 12.27
N LYS A 87 6.69 12.65 12.80
CA LYS A 87 7.31 13.40 13.91
C LYS A 87 7.97 14.68 13.37
N GLY A 88 8.18 15.67 14.23
CA GLY A 88 8.92 16.90 13.91
C GLY A 88 8.05 18.09 13.48
N LYS A 89 8.71 19.22 13.19
CA LYS A 89 8.07 20.44 12.70
C LYS A 89 7.62 20.26 11.24
N GLY A 90 6.42 20.73 10.92
CA GLY A 90 5.90 20.78 9.56
C GLY A 90 6.22 22.12 8.86
N PRO A 91 5.59 22.41 7.70
CA PRO A 91 4.52 21.64 7.07
C PRO A 91 5.04 20.48 6.19
N HIS A 92 4.36 19.33 6.28
CA HIS A 92 4.75 18.09 5.61
C HIS A 92 3.91 17.86 4.33
N PRO A 93 4.53 17.46 3.20
CA PRO A 93 3.80 17.11 1.98
C PRO A 93 2.88 15.91 2.20
N VAL A 94 1.76 15.89 1.47
CA VAL A 94 0.72 14.86 1.62
C VAL A 94 0.90 13.72 0.63
N VAL A 95 0.60 12.48 1.03
CA VAL A 95 0.44 11.34 0.13
C VAL A 95 -0.91 10.68 0.36
N VAL A 96 -1.71 10.51 -0.69
CA VAL A 96 -3.00 9.81 -0.64
C VAL A 96 -2.81 8.39 -1.19
N VAL A 97 -3.22 7.39 -0.40
CA VAL A 97 -3.12 5.96 -0.70
C VAL A 97 -4.53 5.41 -0.97
N LEU A 98 -4.69 4.73 -2.09
CA LEU A 98 -5.96 4.21 -2.58
C LEU A 98 -5.89 2.69 -2.63
N HIS A 99 -6.90 2.00 -2.09
CA HIS A 99 -7.14 0.61 -2.45
C HIS A 99 -7.87 0.55 -3.81
N GLY A 100 -8.08 -0.66 -4.33
CA GLY A 100 -8.94 -0.90 -5.49
C GLY A 100 -10.14 -1.76 -5.12
N THR A 101 -10.78 -2.35 -6.13
CA THR A 101 -11.97 -3.19 -5.95
C THR A 101 -11.62 -4.53 -5.33
N HIS A 102 -12.24 -4.81 -4.19
CA HIS A 102 -12.17 -6.07 -3.46
C HIS A 102 -13.57 -6.40 -2.95
N HIS A 103 -13.81 -7.60 -2.42
CA HIS A 103 -15.07 -7.88 -1.72
C HIS A 103 -15.22 -6.96 -0.49
N ASN A 104 -16.38 -6.29 -0.37
CA ASN A 104 -16.61 -5.31 0.70
C ASN A 104 -17.63 -5.76 1.73
N CYS A 105 -18.76 -6.35 1.31
CA CYS A 105 -19.81 -6.86 2.21
C CYS A 105 -19.72 -8.38 2.33
N VAL A 106 -19.00 -8.88 3.33
CA VAL A 106 -18.63 -10.30 3.45
C VAL A 106 -19.25 -10.98 4.68
N THR A 107 -19.38 -12.30 4.63
CA THR A 107 -19.78 -13.12 5.78
C THR A 107 -18.51 -13.71 6.38
N THR A 108 -18.01 -13.17 7.51
CA THR A 108 -16.78 -13.69 8.13
C THR A 108 -17.00 -14.90 9.05
N LYS A 109 -18.15 -15.58 8.99
CA LYS A 109 -18.41 -16.78 9.83
C LYS A 109 -17.46 -17.91 9.43
N ASP A 110 -17.26 -18.06 8.13
CA ASP A 110 -16.21 -18.86 7.53
C ASP A 110 -15.30 -17.88 6.81
N ALA A 111 -14.02 -17.80 7.19
CA ALA A 111 -13.06 -16.99 6.46
C ALA A 111 -12.84 -17.60 5.08
N SER A 112 -13.66 -17.16 4.11
CA SER A 112 -13.60 -17.57 2.70
C SER A 112 -12.19 -17.37 2.15
N ASP A 113 -11.84 -18.09 1.09
CA ASP A 113 -10.51 -18.10 0.48
C ASP A 113 -10.02 -16.74 -0.03
N VAL A 114 -10.86 -15.69 0.03
CA VAL A 114 -10.57 -14.30 -0.35
C VAL A 114 -10.47 -13.31 0.83
N VAL A 115 -10.89 -13.69 2.06
CA VAL A 115 -10.91 -12.79 3.24
C VAL A 115 -9.91 -13.25 4.30
N ALA A 116 -9.14 -12.31 4.86
CA ALA A 116 -8.20 -12.62 5.94
C ALA A 116 -8.92 -13.19 7.17
N ARG A 117 -8.29 -14.16 7.86
CA ARG A 117 -8.85 -14.83 9.07
C ARG A 117 -9.30 -13.87 10.19
N ARG A 118 -8.74 -12.66 10.26
CA ARG A 118 -9.06 -11.63 11.27
C ARG A 118 -9.00 -10.24 10.63
N PRO A 119 -9.98 -9.87 9.77
CA PRO A 119 -9.95 -8.63 8.99
C PRO A 119 -10.44 -7.45 9.85
N VAL A 120 -10.06 -6.24 9.47
CA VAL A 120 -10.65 -5.02 10.03
C VAL A 120 -11.96 -4.72 9.31
N LYS A 121 -13.05 -4.63 10.07
CA LYS A 121 -14.42 -4.54 9.54
C LYS A 121 -15.29 -3.57 10.35
N THR A 122 -16.40 -3.15 9.77
CA THR A 122 -17.44 -2.37 10.45
C THR A 122 -18.83 -2.74 9.90
N HIS A 123 -19.89 -2.10 10.37
CA HIS A 123 -21.25 -2.36 9.87
C HIS A 123 -21.74 -1.20 9.00
N TRP A 124 -22.32 -1.55 7.85
CA TRP A 124 -22.98 -0.59 6.96
C TRP A 124 -24.25 -1.19 6.34
N PRO A 125 -25.36 -1.30 7.12
CA PRO A 125 -26.57 -2.01 6.72
C PRO A 125 -27.37 -1.33 5.58
N LEU A 126 -26.89 -0.19 5.08
CA LEU A 126 -27.39 0.43 3.85
C LEU A 126 -27.03 -0.43 2.64
N VAL A 127 -25.76 -0.78 2.50
CA VAL A 127 -25.23 -1.50 1.32
C VAL A 127 -24.92 -2.98 1.60
N CYS A 128 -24.58 -3.32 2.85
CA CYS A 128 -24.35 -4.70 3.27
C CYS A 128 -25.63 -5.36 3.84
N ALA A 129 -25.57 -6.67 4.11
CA ALA A 129 -26.68 -7.38 4.71
C ALA A 129 -26.95 -6.91 6.15
N LYS A 130 -28.17 -7.13 6.66
CA LYS A 130 -28.45 -6.90 8.09
C LYS A 130 -27.91 -8.07 8.93
N PRO A 131 -27.22 -7.83 10.06
CA PRO A 131 -26.82 -8.90 10.97
C PRO A 131 -28.00 -9.83 11.33
N GLY A 132 -27.76 -11.14 11.30
CA GLY A 132 -28.79 -12.15 11.54
C GLY A 132 -29.82 -12.35 10.42
N LYS A 133 -29.74 -11.60 9.30
CA LYS A 133 -30.59 -11.78 8.12
C LYS A 133 -29.74 -12.21 6.92
N PRO A 134 -29.71 -13.50 6.55
CA PRO A 134 -28.98 -13.96 5.38
C PRO A 134 -29.49 -13.28 4.10
N GLU A 135 -28.59 -12.66 3.35
CA GLU A 135 -28.85 -12.17 2.00
C GLU A 135 -27.88 -12.94 1.07
N ARG A 136 -28.39 -13.63 0.03
CA ARG A 136 -27.53 -14.43 -0.88
C ARG A 136 -26.41 -13.55 -1.47
N GLY A 137 -25.17 -14.03 -1.43
CA GLY A 137 -23.99 -13.33 -1.94
C GLY A 137 -23.53 -12.12 -1.12
N LEU A 138 -24.26 -11.72 -0.07
CA LEU A 138 -24.01 -10.47 0.65
C LEU A 138 -23.93 -10.71 2.16
N GLY A 139 -22.79 -10.41 2.76
CA GLY A 139 -22.63 -10.51 4.21
C GLY A 139 -22.83 -9.20 4.96
N PRO A 140 -22.91 -9.25 6.31
CA PRO A 140 -23.21 -8.09 7.14
C PRO A 140 -21.98 -7.23 7.51
N ASP A 141 -20.78 -7.71 7.22
CA ASP A 141 -19.53 -7.05 7.57
C ASP A 141 -18.96 -6.26 6.39
N TYR A 142 -18.80 -4.95 6.58
CA TYR A 142 -18.10 -4.07 5.64
C TYR A 142 -16.60 -4.06 5.92
N LEU A 143 -15.79 -4.60 5.01
CA LEU A 143 -14.33 -4.64 5.14
C LEU A 143 -13.71 -3.25 4.97
N ARG A 144 -12.84 -2.87 5.91
CA ARG A 144 -12.14 -1.57 5.92
C ARG A 144 -10.88 -1.63 5.04
N GLN A 145 -11.06 -1.76 3.73
CA GLN A 145 -9.94 -1.96 2.78
C GLN A 145 -8.87 -0.86 2.86
N ASN A 146 -9.26 0.36 3.21
CA ASN A 146 -8.36 1.47 3.54
C ASN A 146 -7.39 1.18 4.71
N VAL A 147 -7.87 0.52 5.77
CA VAL A 147 -7.04 0.07 6.90
C VAL A 147 -6.09 -1.06 6.47
N GLY A 148 -6.49 -1.81 5.43
CA GLY A 148 -5.69 -2.83 4.75
C GLY A 148 -4.29 -2.38 4.35
N LEU A 149 -4.14 -1.12 3.93
CA LEU A 149 -2.92 -0.49 3.41
C LEU A 149 -2.18 0.39 4.44
N SER A 150 -2.51 0.28 5.73
CA SER A 150 -1.91 1.10 6.80
C SER A 150 -0.37 0.98 6.90
N HIS A 151 0.21 -0.14 6.47
CA HIS A 151 1.65 -0.35 6.39
C HIS A 151 2.34 0.60 5.37
N VAL A 152 1.69 0.87 4.22
CA VAL A 152 2.15 1.87 3.23
C VAL A 152 2.11 3.27 3.83
N VAL A 153 0.99 3.62 4.49
CA VAL A 153 0.84 4.89 5.23
C VAL A 153 1.95 5.05 6.26
N GLN A 154 2.28 3.99 7.01
CA GLN A 154 3.31 4.06 8.04
C GLN A 154 4.72 4.22 7.48
N ALA A 155 5.07 3.54 6.38
CA ALA A 155 6.36 3.72 5.70
C ALA A 155 6.53 5.16 5.17
N LEU A 156 5.49 5.71 4.55
CA LEU A 156 5.47 7.11 4.11
C LEU A 156 5.60 8.08 5.30
N THR A 157 4.91 7.80 6.39
CA THR A 157 4.98 8.63 7.61
C THR A 157 6.38 8.61 8.24
N ARG A 158 7.08 7.47 8.20
CA ARG A 158 8.50 7.35 8.61
C ARG A 158 9.45 8.18 7.72
N LYS A 159 9.05 8.47 6.48
CA LYS A 159 9.78 9.35 5.53
C LYS A 159 9.39 10.83 5.60
N GLY A 160 8.56 11.22 6.58
CA GLY A 160 8.21 12.63 6.80
C GLY A 160 7.02 13.14 5.97
N PHE A 161 6.28 12.25 5.32
CA PHE A 161 5.01 12.59 4.67
C PHE A 161 3.85 12.58 5.67
N VAL A 162 2.86 13.43 5.46
CA VAL A 162 1.51 13.19 6.00
C VAL A 162 0.82 12.24 5.03
N ALA A 163 0.58 11.01 5.44
CA ALA A 163 0.04 9.98 4.56
C ALA A 163 -1.38 9.62 4.97
N VAL A 164 -2.29 9.39 4.01
CA VAL A 164 -3.66 8.95 4.32
C VAL A 164 -4.09 7.84 3.36
N SER A 165 -4.49 6.69 3.90
CA SER A 165 -5.22 5.68 3.13
C SER A 165 -6.71 5.90 3.28
N ILE A 166 -7.44 5.99 2.16
CA ILE A 166 -8.86 6.38 2.14
C ILE A 166 -9.76 5.27 1.61
N ASP A 167 -11.00 5.24 2.08
CA ASP A 167 -12.04 4.34 1.58
C ASP A 167 -12.52 4.80 0.21
N VAL A 168 -12.45 3.89 -0.77
CA VAL A 168 -12.75 4.12 -2.19
C VAL A 168 -13.54 2.95 -2.78
N VAL A 169 -14.48 2.40 -2.03
CA VAL A 169 -15.37 1.35 -2.53
C VAL A 169 -16.43 1.92 -3.50
N SER A 170 -17.00 3.08 -3.19
CA SER A 170 -18.14 3.63 -3.94
C SER A 170 -17.86 4.05 -5.40
N PRO A 171 -16.65 4.44 -5.85
CA PRO A 171 -16.38 4.59 -7.30
C PRO A 171 -16.56 3.29 -8.09
N GLU A 172 -16.54 2.14 -7.41
CA GLU A 172 -16.44 0.80 -8.00
C GLU A 172 -17.68 -0.08 -7.76
N ASN A 173 -18.67 0.40 -7.01
CA ASN A 173 -19.85 -0.38 -6.60
C ASN A 173 -21.10 0.50 -6.79
N TRP A 174 -21.92 0.25 -7.81
CA TRP A 174 -22.99 1.16 -8.27
C TRP A 174 -24.29 1.08 -7.47
N TRP A 175 -24.22 1.07 -6.13
CA TRP A 175 -25.39 0.89 -5.27
C TRP A 175 -26.51 1.91 -5.52
N GLY A 176 -26.16 3.18 -5.68
CA GLY A 176 -27.09 4.28 -5.98
C GLY A 176 -27.18 4.61 -7.46
N GLY A 177 -26.54 3.85 -8.35
CA GLY A 177 -26.41 4.14 -9.78
C GLY A 177 -24.94 4.23 -10.25
N GLU A 178 -24.77 4.19 -11.56
CA GLU A 178 -23.46 4.20 -12.22
C GLU A 178 -22.64 5.43 -11.87
N THR A 179 -21.38 5.21 -11.46
CA THR A 179 -20.42 6.27 -11.16
C THR A 179 -19.26 6.12 -12.13
N ASP A 180 -18.89 7.17 -12.88
CA ASP A 180 -17.56 7.27 -13.51
C ASP A 180 -16.50 7.02 -12.42
N PRO A 181 -15.75 5.89 -12.46
CA PRO A 181 -14.83 5.54 -11.38
C PRO A 181 -13.73 6.60 -11.23
N THR A 182 -13.19 7.11 -12.34
CA THR A 182 -12.14 8.13 -12.36
C THR A 182 -12.60 9.42 -11.69
N LYS A 183 -13.82 9.86 -11.96
CA LYS A 183 -14.45 10.97 -11.25
C LYS A 183 -14.68 10.64 -9.77
N GLY A 184 -15.17 9.45 -9.44
CA GLY A 184 -15.41 9.01 -8.07
C GLY A 184 -14.15 9.03 -7.21
N TYR A 185 -13.04 8.48 -7.70
CA TYR A 185 -11.72 8.60 -7.05
C TYR A 185 -11.28 10.06 -6.92
N THR A 186 -11.44 10.86 -7.99
CA THR A 186 -11.06 12.29 -7.98
C THR A 186 -11.80 13.08 -6.90
N ASP A 187 -13.10 12.83 -6.75
CA ASP A 187 -13.96 13.49 -5.76
C ASP A 187 -13.58 13.05 -4.33
N LEU A 188 -13.33 11.75 -4.10
CA LEU A 188 -12.90 11.24 -2.79
C LEU A 188 -11.51 11.72 -2.37
N VAL A 189 -10.54 11.72 -3.30
CA VAL A 189 -9.20 12.27 -3.07
C VAL A 189 -9.28 13.76 -2.72
N SER A 190 -10.11 14.51 -3.46
CA SER A 190 -10.26 15.95 -3.26
C SER A 190 -11.04 16.28 -1.98
N ALA A 191 -12.04 15.48 -1.60
CA ALA A 191 -12.73 15.58 -0.32
C ALA A 191 -11.75 15.38 0.85
N HIS A 192 -10.95 14.31 0.83
CA HIS A 192 -9.98 14.04 1.89
C HIS A 192 -8.84 15.08 1.95
N LEU A 193 -8.40 15.63 0.81
CA LEU A 193 -7.45 16.74 0.82
C LEU A 193 -8.05 18.05 1.39
N ARG A 194 -9.36 18.30 1.23
CA ARG A 194 -10.05 19.39 1.96
C ARG A 194 -10.06 19.12 3.48
N LEU A 195 -10.42 17.91 3.92
CA LEU A 195 -10.34 17.51 5.33
C LEU A 195 -8.93 17.76 5.91
N LEU A 196 -7.88 17.36 5.20
CA LEU A 196 -6.49 17.59 5.62
C LEU A 196 -6.12 19.10 5.65
N SER A 197 -6.61 19.90 4.70
CA SER A 197 -6.43 21.35 4.70
C SER A 197 -7.14 22.02 5.89
N ASP A 198 -8.31 21.52 6.28
CA ASP A 198 -9.10 22.02 7.39
C ASP A 198 -8.46 21.65 8.74
N LEU A 199 -8.02 20.39 8.90
CA LEU A 199 -7.21 19.96 10.04
C LEU A 199 -5.93 20.81 10.19
N ASN A 200 -5.28 21.16 9.07
CA ASN A 200 -4.12 22.05 9.08
C ASN A 200 -4.45 23.46 9.59
N LYS A 201 -5.64 23.99 9.30
CA LYS A 201 -6.12 25.29 9.82
C LYS A 201 -6.58 25.20 11.29
N GLY A 202 -6.85 24.00 11.80
CA GLY A 202 -7.37 23.74 13.14
C GLY A 202 -8.88 23.49 13.19
N ILE A 203 -9.53 23.30 12.04
CA ILE A 203 -10.93 22.86 11.95
C ILE A 203 -10.92 21.34 12.10
N ASP A 204 -11.30 20.83 13.28
CA ASP A 204 -11.05 19.43 13.65
C ASP A 204 -12.03 18.40 13.07
N HIS A 205 -13.14 18.87 12.47
CA HIS A 205 -14.28 18.06 12.01
C HIS A 205 -14.86 17.11 13.10
N GLY A 206 -14.67 17.44 14.38
CA GLY A 206 -14.99 16.60 15.54
C GLY A 206 -14.06 15.40 15.75
N LEU A 207 -12.98 15.25 14.98
CA LEU A 207 -12.07 14.11 15.04
C LEU A 207 -11.01 14.23 16.15
N LYS A 208 -10.79 15.43 16.71
CA LYS A 208 -9.84 15.70 17.81
C LYS A 208 -8.46 15.06 17.63
N ILE A 209 -7.88 15.19 16.44
CA ILE A 209 -6.56 14.62 16.13
C ILE A 209 -5.48 15.57 16.69
N PRO A 210 -4.63 15.13 17.64
CA PRO A 210 -3.72 16.03 18.35
C PRO A 210 -2.57 16.51 17.46
N GLY A 211 -2.20 17.78 17.60
CA GLY A 211 -0.99 18.33 16.98
C GLY A 211 -0.96 18.29 15.45
N VAL A 212 -2.10 18.54 14.78
CA VAL A 212 -2.21 18.58 13.30
C VAL A 212 -2.12 19.99 12.71
N LYS A 213 -2.48 21.03 13.47
CA LYS A 213 -2.53 22.43 13.02
C LYS A 213 -1.14 22.89 12.55
N GLY A 214 -1.07 23.54 11.38
CA GLY A 214 0.14 24.09 10.78
C GLY A 214 1.18 23.06 10.28
N ARG A 215 0.82 21.77 10.20
CA ARG A 215 1.77 20.69 9.90
C ARG A 215 1.52 19.92 8.60
N ILE A 216 0.48 20.25 7.82
CA ILE A 216 0.17 19.53 6.58
C ILE A 216 0.10 20.47 5.38
N ASP A 217 0.81 20.08 4.32
CA ASP A 217 0.94 20.81 3.07
C ASP A 217 0.17 20.10 1.94
N THR A 218 -1.06 20.55 1.70
CA THR A 218 -1.91 20.05 0.61
C THR A 218 -1.55 20.63 -0.77
N SER A 219 -0.52 21.48 -0.88
CA SER A 219 -0.01 21.98 -2.17
C SER A 219 1.03 21.06 -2.82
N ARG A 220 1.58 20.11 -2.06
CA ARG A 220 2.48 19.06 -2.55
C ARG A 220 1.86 17.69 -2.25
N VAL A 221 1.36 17.02 -3.29
CA VAL A 221 0.61 15.76 -3.19
C VAL A 221 1.35 14.64 -3.93
N GLY A 222 1.50 13.50 -3.29
CA GLY A 222 1.83 12.23 -3.93
C GLY A 222 0.59 11.34 -4.01
N LEU A 223 0.51 10.49 -5.03
CA LEU A 223 -0.58 9.51 -5.17
C LEU A 223 -0.02 8.10 -5.17
N VAL A 224 -0.66 7.21 -4.40
CA VAL A 224 -0.35 5.78 -4.37
C VAL A 224 -1.66 5.02 -4.58
N GLY A 225 -1.66 4.01 -5.43
CA GLY A 225 -2.83 3.21 -5.71
C GLY A 225 -2.51 1.72 -5.83
N HIS A 226 -3.36 0.89 -5.24
CA HIS A 226 -3.35 -0.57 -5.40
C HIS A 226 -4.50 -1.03 -6.31
N SER A 227 -4.32 -2.04 -7.15
CA SER A 227 -5.40 -2.61 -7.98
C SER A 227 -6.07 -1.53 -8.85
N ARG A 228 -7.41 -1.42 -8.89
CA ARG A 228 -8.09 -0.32 -9.63
C ARG A 228 -7.72 1.08 -9.13
N GLY A 229 -7.36 1.23 -7.84
CA GLY A 229 -6.76 2.46 -7.35
C GLY A 229 -5.41 2.76 -8.02
N GLY A 230 -4.64 1.71 -8.33
CA GLY A 230 -3.42 1.75 -9.15
C GLY A 230 -3.68 2.25 -10.57
N GLY A 231 -4.71 1.70 -11.23
CA GLY A 231 -5.17 2.19 -12.54
C GLY A 231 -5.60 3.66 -12.49
N TYR A 232 -6.34 4.08 -11.46
CA TYR A 232 -6.71 5.49 -11.29
C TYR A 232 -5.48 6.40 -11.14
N VAL A 233 -4.46 6.04 -10.34
CA VAL A 233 -3.29 6.93 -10.20
C VAL A 233 -2.46 7.02 -11.49
N LEU A 234 -2.58 6.05 -12.39
CA LEU A 234 -2.03 6.12 -13.75
C LEU A 234 -2.92 6.89 -14.74
N SER A 235 -4.16 7.24 -14.38
CA SER A 235 -5.12 7.91 -15.28
C SER A 235 -4.76 9.37 -15.64
N PRO A 236 -5.30 9.92 -16.75
CA PRO A 236 -5.09 11.33 -17.13
C PRO A 236 -5.59 12.31 -16.07
N LYS A 237 -6.67 11.96 -15.35
CA LYS A 237 -7.24 12.82 -14.32
C LYS A 237 -6.36 12.92 -13.07
N ALA A 238 -5.69 11.82 -12.70
CA ALA A 238 -4.68 11.83 -11.65
C ALA A 238 -3.43 12.60 -12.09
N ALA A 239 -2.95 12.40 -13.33
CA ALA A 239 -1.80 13.10 -13.89
C ALA A 239 -1.97 14.63 -13.95
N GLN A 240 -3.20 15.12 -14.11
CA GLN A 240 -3.55 16.54 -14.13
C GLN A 240 -3.66 17.17 -12.73
N ARG A 241 -3.45 16.42 -11.63
CA ARG A 241 -3.65 16.95 -10.28
C ARG A 241 -2.64 18.05 -9.95
N ALA A 242 -3.14 19.24 -9.61
CA ALA A 242 -2.32 20.33 -9.11
C ALA A 242 -1.50 19.91 -7.88
N GLY A 243 -0.23 20.29 -7.85
CA GLY A 243 0.69 19.94 -6.76
C GLY A 243 1.22 18.49 -6.78
N LEU A 244 0.89 17.69 -7.80
CA LEU A 244 1.41 16.32 -7.92
C LEU A 244 2.95 16.35 -8.02
N PHE A 245 3.65 15.61 -7.15
CA PHE A 245 5.11 15.46 -7.21
C PHE A 245 5.58 14.05 -7.57
N GLY A 246 4.71 13.05 -7.54
CA GLY A 246 5.04 11.67 -7.88
C GLY A 246 3.86 10.70 -7.69
N THR A 247 3.93 9.58 -8.42
CA THR A 247 2.91 8.54 -8.44
C THR A 247 3.52 7.16 -8.20
N VAL A 248 2.85 6.30 -7.42
CA VAL A 248 3.17 4.88 -7.31
C VAL A 248 1.93 4.03 -7.58
N ALA A 249 1.96 3.23 -8.63
CA ALA A 249 1.00 2.17 -8.89
C ALA A 249 1.55 0.85 -8.32
N ILE A 250 0.71 0.13 -7.58
CA ILE A 250 1.00 -1.20 -7.03
C ILE A 250 -0.04 -2.14 -7.64
N GLU A 251 0.42 -3.10 -8.44
CA GLU A 251 -0.40 -4.13 -9.08
C GLU A 251 -1.65 -3.53 -9.75
N PRO A 252 -1.48 -2.60 -10.71
CA PRO A 252 -2.60 -1.79 -11.20
C PRO A 252 -3.56 -2.56 -12.10
N ALA A 253 -4.85 -2.54 -11.75
CA ALA A 253 -5.92 -2.89 -12.69
C ALA A 253 -6.19 -1.66 -13.57
N GLU A 254 -5.71 -1.69 -14.81
CA GLU A 254 -5.77 -0.55 -15.72
C GLU A 254 -7.10 -0.50 -16.50
N ASN A 255 -7.98 0.42 -16.09
CA ASN A 255 -9.28 0.66 -16.73
C ASN A 255 -9.32 1.99 -17.51
N ALA A 256 -8.16 2.62 -17.76
CA ALA A 256 -8.07 4.02 -18.20
C ALA A 256 -7.01 4.21 -19.29
N GLU A 257 -7.24 5.19 -20.16
CA GLU A 257 -6.31 5.59 -21.21
C GLU A 257 -4.92 5.97 -20.68
N PRO A 258 -3.81 5.65 -21.39
CA PRO A 258 -2.46 6.00 -20.97
C PRO A 258 -2.27 7.51 -20.77
N ALA A 259 -1.80 7.90 -19.58
CA ALA A 259 -1.64 9.31 -19.24
C ALA A 259 -0.21 9.85 -19.43
N PRO A 260 -0.04 11.08 -19.97
CA PRO A 260 1.26 11.76 -20.01
C PRO A 260 1.60 12.38 -18.65
N HIS A 261 1.98 11.55 -17.67
CA HIS A 261 2.47 12.01 -16.37
C HIS A 261 3.72 12.88 -16.53
N LYS A 262 3.69 14.09 -15.97
CA LYS A 262 4.84 15.02 -15.93
C LYS A 262 5.74 14.83 -14.71
N VAL A 263 5.41 13.86 -13.86
CA VAL A 263 6.07 13.57 -12.58
C VAL A 263 6.75 12.19 -12.62
N PRO A 264 7.67 11.86 -11.69
CA PRO A 264 8.14 10.51 -11.52
C PRO A 264 7.00 9.52 -11.24
N VAL A 265 6.95 8.42 -12.00
CA VAL A 265 5.99 7.33 -11.81
C VAL A 265 6.74 6.03 -11.57
N LEU A 266 6.30 5.26 -10.58
CA LEU A 266 6.75 3.90 -10.29
C LEU A 266 5.57 2.92 -10.43
N ASN A 267 5.77 1.84 -11.17
CA ASN A 267 4.91 0.67 -11.19
C ASN A 267 5.58 -0.46 -10.41
N ILE A 268 4.86 -1.07 -9.47
CA ILE A 268 5.28 -2.24 -8.70
C ILE A 268 4.35 -3.40 -9.09
N ARG A 269 4.89 -4.52 -9.57
CA ARG A 269 4.14 -5.69 -10.04
C ARG A 269 4.44 -6.92 -9.19
N GLY A 270 3.43 -7.76 -8.96
CA GLY A 270 3.59 -9.09 -8.37
C GLY A 270 3.92 -10.14 -9.43
N ALA A 271 4.92 -10.99 -9.18
CA ALA A 271 5.21 -12.13 -10.06
C ALA A 271 4.18 -13.27 -9.96
N CYS A 272 3.32 -13.22 -8.94
CA CYS A 272 2.27 -14.20 -8.63
C CYS A 272 0.89 -13.54 -8.59
N ASP A 273 0.74 -12.37 -9.22
CA ASP A 273 -0.53 -11.64 -9.28
C ASP A 273 -1.61 -12.50 -9.96
N GLU A 274 -2.70 -12.70 -9.23
CA GLU A 274 -3.84 -13.54 -9.60
C GLU A 274 -5.03 -12.77 -10.19
N ASP A 275 -5.05 -11.44 -10.06
CA ASP A 275 -6.22 -10.61 -10.40
C ASP A 275 -6.00 -9.81 -11.71
N VAL A 276 -4.76 -9.36 -12.02
CA VAL A 276 -4.48 -8.42 -13.12
C VAL A 276 -3.37 -8.82 -14.11
N ASP A 277 -2.85 -10.05 -13.99
CA ASP A 277 -1.64 -10.58 -14.65
C ASP A 277 -0.31 -9.92 -14.18
N PRO A 278 0.78 -10.71 -14.01
CA PRO A 278 2.10 -10.18 -13.64
C PRO A 278 2.69 -9.07 -14.52
N GLN A 279 2.16 -8.77 -15.71
CA GLN A 279 2.59 -7.65 -16.58
C GLN A 279 1.80 -6.34 -16.35
N ALA A 280 0.81 -6.30 -15.44
CA ALA A 280 -0.02 -5.13 -15.13
C ALA A 280 0.75 -3.79 -15.07
N GLY A 281 0.28 -2.74 -15.76
CA GLY A 281 0.97 -1.44 -15.82
C GLY A 281 2.16 -1.36 -16.78
N ARG A 282 2.74 -2.48 -17.22
CA ARG A 282 4.01 -2.47 -17.95
C ARG A 282 3.89 -1.91 -19.37
N SER A 283 2.74 -2.05 -20.01
CA SER A 283 2.38 -1.40 -21.29
C SER A 283 2.34 0.12 -21.14
N THR A 284 1.60 0.62 -20.17
CA THR A 284 1.49 2.05 -19.83
C THR A 284 2.84 2.64 -19.45
N MET A 285 3.66 1.95 -18.66
CA MET A 285 5.01 2.43 -18.31
C MET A 285 5.95 2.51 -19.52
N LYS A 286 5.84 1.58 -20.49
CA LYS A 286 6.57 1.67 -21.77
C LYS A 286 6.07 2.85 -22.60
N ALA A 287 4.75 3.07 -22.68
CA ALA A 287 4.17 4.20 -23.41
C ALA A 287 4.59 5.55 -22.79
N LEU A 288 4.55 5.66 -21.47
CA LEU A 288 5.00 6.81 -20.69
C LEU A 288 6.49 7.08 -20.94
N ALA A 289 7.34 6.06 -20.86
CA ALA A 289 8.77 6.17 -21.16
C ALA A 289 9.05 6.60 -22.62
N LYS A 290 8.28 6.09 -23.59
CA LYS A 290 8.36 6.49 -25.00
C LYS A 290 7.96 7.96 -25.19
N SER A 291 6.87 8.40 -24.56
CA SER A 291 6.35 9.78 -24.65
C SER A 291 7.36 10.84 -24.19
N GLY A 292 8.22 10.50 -23.21
CA GLY A 292 9.16 11.45 -22.63
C GLY A 292 8.54 12.54 -21.75
N SER A 293 7.23 12.48 -21.50
CA SER A 293 6.51 13.43 -20.61
C SER A 293 7.06 13.45 -19.19
N THR A 294 7.64 12.33 -18.72
CA THR A 294 8.44 12.24 -17.50
C THR A 294 9.86 11.73 -17.79
N LYS A 295 10.80 12.14 -16.94
CA LYS A 295 12.17 11.57 -16.92
C LYS A 295 12.23 10.21 -16.20
N VAL A 296 11.21 9.86 -15.41
CA VAL A 296 11.21 8.65 -14.57
C VAL A 296 9.92 7.88 -14.76
N ALA A 297 10.01 6.79 -15.51
CA ALA A 297 8.95 5.80 -15.71
C ALA A 297 9.50 4.45 -15.24
N ALA A 298 9.49 4.23 -13.93
CA ALA A 298 10.09 3.06 -13.29
C ALA A 298 9.14 1.87 -13.24
N ASP A 299 9.63 0.68 -13.55
CA ASP A 299 8.88 -0.59 -13.44
C ASP A 299 9.70 -1.59 -12.61
N VAL A 300 9.06 -2.19 -11.59
CA VAL A 300 9.69 -3.13 -10.65
C VAL A 300 8.79 -4.34 -10.42
N LEU A 301 9.35 -5.54 -10.61
CA LEU A 301 8.70 -6.82 -10.36
C LEU A 301 9.18 -7.42 -9.03
N LEU A 302 8.25 -7.87 -8.21
CA LEU A 302 8.49 -8.53 -6.92
C LEU A 302 8.29 -10.05 -7.05
N ALA A 303 9.30 -10.84 -6.73
CA ALA A 303 9.19 -12.30 -6.75
C ALA A 303 8.22 -12.79 -5.65
N GLY A 304 7.46 -13.84 -5.93
CA GLY A 304 6.61 -14.50 -4.95
C GLY A 304 5.40 -13.69 -4.45
N THR A 305 5.19 -12.47 -4.96
CA THR A 305 4.12 -11.56 -4.51
C THR A 305 2.90 -11.68 -5.40
N GLY A 306 1.72 -11.83 -4.80
CA GLY A 306 0.42 -11.79 -5.47
C GLY A 306 -0.48 -10.69 -4.92
N HIS A 307 -1.55 -10.39 -5.64
CA HIS A 307 -2.41 -9.22 -5.51
C HIS A 307 -3.02 -9.08 -4.12
N ARG A 308 -3.61 -10.16 -3.60
CA ARG A 308 -4.22 -10.17 -2.26
C ARG A 308 -3.20 -10.06 -1.13
N MET A 309 -1.90 -10.25 -1.39
CA MET A 309 -0.88 -10.08 -0.35
C MET A 309 -0.78 -8.63 0.11
N ILE A 310 -0.91 -7.64 -0.76
CA ILE A 310 -0.66 -6.24 -0.38
C ILE A 310 -1.67 -5.78 0.66
N ASN A 311 -2.95 -6.12 0.51
CA ASN A 311 -4.00 -5.72 1.44
C ASN A 311 -4.12 -6.68 2.64
N THR A 312 -4.00 -6.17 3.87
CA THR A 312 -4.06 -7.00 5.10
C THR A 312 -5.45 -7.56 5.45
N ASN A 313 -6.53 -7.10 4.80
CA ASN A 313 -7.88 -7.66 4.99
C ASN A 313 -8.20 -8.85 4.07
N LEU A 314 -7.36 -9.13 3.07
CA LEU A 314 -7.56 -10.21 2.11
C LEU A 314 -6.79 -11.46 2.54
N ALA A 315 -7.29 -12.63 2.15
CA ALA A 315 -6.54 -13.87 2.31
C ALA A 315 -5.31 -13.79 1.39
N PRO A 316 -4.08 -13.83 1.93
CA PRO A 316 -2.88 -13.54 1.15
C PRO A 316 -2.37 -14.74 0.33
N THR A 317 -3.01 -15.89 0.47
CA THR A 317 -2.75 -17.15 -0.23
C THR A 317 -4.04 -17.97 -0.22
N ASP A 318 -4.17 -18.89 -1.16
CA ASP A 318 -5.22 -19.90 -1.15
C ASP A 318 -4.98 -20.94 -0.04
N LYS A 319 -5.96 -21.83 0.23
CA LYS A 319 -5.86 -22.89 1.27
C LYS A 319 -4.60 -23.75 1.17
N GLY A 320 -4.10 -23.99 -0.04
CA GLY A 320 -2.87 -24.75 -0.28
C GLY A 320 -1.57 -23.97 -0.06
N GLY A 321 -1.62 -22.67 0.27
CA GLY A 321 -0.46 -21.78 0.39
C GLY A 321 0.09 -21.25 -0.94
N GLY A 322 -0.59 -21.54 -2.06
CA GLY A 322 -0.31 -20.96 -3.37
C GLY A 322 -1.00 -19.60 -3.54
N ILE A 323 -0.71 -18.93 -4.67
CA ILE A 323 -1.44 -17.74 -5.12
C ILE A 323 -1.19 -17.53 -6.63
N GLY A 324 -2.26 -17.36 -7.40
CA GLY A 324 -2.19 -17.15 -8.84
C GLY A 324 -1.36 -18.21 -9.56
N PRO A 325 -0.38 -17.83 -10.42
CA PRO A 325 0.49 -18.79 -11.11
C PRO A 325 1.54 -19.47 -10.20
N CYS A 326 1.64 -19.10 -8.91
CA CYS A 326 2.71 -19.54 -8.02
C CYS A 326 2.31 -20.66 -7.06
N LYS A 327 3.03 -21.79 -7.17
CA LYS A 327 3.02 -22.89 -6.20
C LYS A 327 3.60 -22.42 -4.85
N PRO A 328 3.21 -23.02 -3.71
CA PRO A 328 3.58 -22.54 -2.37
C PRO A 328 5.08 -22.33 -2.14
N SER A 329 5.94 -23.17 -2.74
CA SER A 329 7.41 -23.06 -2.64
C SER A 329 8.03 -21.87 -3.39
N LYS A 330 7.22 -21.11 -4.13
CA LYS A 330 7.60 -19.87 -4.83
C LYS A 330 6.91 -18.63 -4.27
N VAL A 331 5.97 -18.80 -3.34
CA VAL A 331 5.21 -17.73 -2.70
C VAL A 331 6.08 -17.04 -1.65
N ALA A 332 6.11 -15.71 -1.68
CA ALA A 332 6.80 -14.90 -0.69
C ALA A 332 5.98 -14.85 0.61
N SER A 333 6.64 -14.63 1.75
CA SER A 333 5.88 -14.36 2.98
C SER A 333 5.05 -13.06 2.80
N PRO A 334 3.75 -13.04 3.14
CA PRO A 334 2.91 -11.85 2.94
C PRO A 334 3.42 -10.61 3.71
N ALA A 335 4.12 -10.81 4.82
CA ALA A 335 4.79 -9.74 5.55
C ALA A 335 5.95 -9.11 4.75
N ALA A 336 6.76 -9.92 4.06
CA ALA A 336 7.86 -9.43 3.22
C ALA A 336 7.35 -8.72 1.95
N ALA A 337 6.27 -9.22 1.33
CA ALA A 337 5.61 -8.54 0.20
C ALA A 337 5.14 -7.13 0.59
N ARG A 338 4.36 -7.02 1.67
CA ARG A 338 3.89 -5.74 2.25
C ARG A 338 5.05 -4.81 2.60
N ALA A 339 6.08 -5.33 3.25
CA ALA A 339 7.27 -4.54 3.61
C ALA A 339 7.99 -4.01 2.36
N GLN A 340 8.26 -4.87 1.38
CA GLN A 340 8.94 -4.49 0.15
C GLN A 340 8.15 -3.43 -0.63
N ALA A 341 6.84 -3.60 -0.81
CA ALA A 341 6.00 -2.64 -1.52
C ALA A 341 5.94 -1.27 -0.80
N ALA A 342 5.75 -1.26 0.52
CA ALA A 342 5.73 -0.03 1.30
C ALA A 342 7.10 0.68 1.33
N GLN A 343 8.20 -0.07 1.45
CA GLN A 343 9.56 0.47 1.45
C GLN A 343 9.95 1.05 0.08
N LEU A 344 9.61 0.39 -1.04
CA LEU A 344 9.79 0.94 -2.39
C LEU A 344 8.97 2.22 -2.56
N THR A 345 7.69 2.20 -2.21
CA THR A 345 6.77 3.34 -2.33
C THR A 345 7.30 4.56 -1.59
N ALA A 346 7.69 4.39 -0.32
CA ALA A 346 8.16 5.49 0.52
C ALA A 346 9.53 6.02 0.10
N ALA A 347 10.48 5.15 -0.27
CA ALA A 347 11.79 5.56 -0.76
C ALA A 347 11.71 6.23 -2.15
N PHE A 348 10.81 5.78 -3.02
CA PHE A 348 10.59 6.39 -4.33
C PHE A 348 9.99 7.78 -4.20
N LEU A 349 8.91 7.95 -3.42
CA LEU A 349 8.27 9.26 -3.26
C LEU A 349 9.15 10.26 -2.52
N GLU A 350 9.99 9.83 -1.57
CA GLU A 350 11.03 10.69 -0.96
C GLU A 350 12.01 11.23 -2.01
N GLN A 351 12.48 10.38 -2.92
CA GLN A 351 13.43 10.74 -3.97
C GLN A 351 12.78 11.55 -5.10
N ALA A 352 11.52 11.27 -5.44
CA ALA A 352 10.72 12.03 -6.40
C ALA A 352 10.46 13.46 -5.90
N LEU A 353 10.05 13.63 -4.64
CA LEU A 353 9.86 14.94 -3.99
C LEU A 353 11.16 15.78 -4.03
N ARG A 354 12.32 15.15 -3.77
CA ARG A 354 13.64 15.78 -3.82
C ARG A 354 14.19 15.96 -5.25
N LYS A 355 13.46 15.52 -6.29
CA LYS A 355 13.90 15.52 -7.69
C LYS A 355 15.27 14.85 -7.89
N ALA A 356 15.49 13.72 -7.21
CA ALA A 356 16.79 13.05 -7.17
C ALA A 356 17.31 12.70 -8.58
N PRO A 357 18.63 12.88 -8.84
CA PRO A 357 19.24 12.57 -10.14
C PRO A 357 19.38 11.07 -10.41
N SER A 358 19.23 10.25 -9.36
CA SER A 358 19.16 8.79 -9.41
C SER A 358 18.25 8.30 -8.28
N TYR A 359 17.73 7.08 -8.43
CA TYR A 359 16.85 6.42 -7.46
C TYR A 359 17.58 5.20 -6.91
N ARG A 360 17.81 5.19 -5.60
CA ARG A 360 18.37 4.05 -4.87
C ARG A 360 17.27 3.49 -3.97
N LEU A 361 16.75 2.32 -4.31
CA LEU A 361 15.56 1.73 -3.71
C LEU A 361 15.89 0.50 -2.84
N PRO A 362 15.17 0.29 -1.72
CA PRO A 362 15.43 -0.82 -0.81
C PRO A 362 15.02 -2.17 -1.42
N ALA A 363 15.83 -3.21 -1.21
CA ALA A 363 15.61 -4.56 -1.69
C ALA A 363 15.75 -5.59 -0.56
N LEU A 364 14.69 -6.35 -0.32
CA LEU A 364 14.68 -7.53 0.52
C LEU A 364 15.17 -8.73 -0.29
N SER A 365 16.14 -9.47 0.24
CA SER A 365 16.73 -10.63 -0.45
C SER A 365 15.71 -11.71 -0.81
N SER A 366 14.67 -11.88 0.01
CA SER A 366 13.57 -12.84 -0.21
C SER A 366 12.61 -12.46 -1.35
N LEU A 367 12.59 -11.18 -1.77
CA LEU A 367 11.70 -10.65 -2.82
C LEU A 367 12.47 -10.34 -4.11
N ALA A 368 13.79 -10.16 -4.01
CA ALA A 368 14.73 -9.95 -5.12
C ALA A 368 14.17 -9.02 -6.22
N PRO A 369 13.79 -7.77 -5.90
CA PRO A 369 13.11 -6.88 -6.83
C PRO A 369 13.93 -6.67 -8.10
N LYS A 370 13.28 -6.85 -9.27
CA LYS A 370 13.91 -6.69 -10.59
C LYS A 370 13.21 -5.57 -11.34
N GLY A 371 13.96 -4.60 -11.84
CA GLY A 371 13.36 -3.43 -12.46
C GLY A 371 14.36 -2.33 -12.77
N GLY A 372 13.82 -1.22 -13.27
CA GLY A 372 14.60 -0.06 -13.68
C GLY A 372 13.73 1.09 -14.17
N ASN A 373 14.35 2.22 -14.46
CA ASN A 373 13.69 3.29 -15.21
C ASN A 373 13.64 2.90 -16.68
N LEU A 374 12.44 2.80 -17.27
CA LEU A 374 12.25 2.45 -18.68
C LEU A 374 12.59 3.62 -19.61
N ARG A 375 12.70 4.86 -19.09
CA ARG A 375 13.11 6.02 -19.87
C ARG A 375 14.62 6.00 -20.14
N LYS A 376 15.01 5.72 -21.38
CA LYS A 376 16.40 5.92 -21.86
C LYS A 376 16.85 7.36 -21.57
N GLY A 377 18.06 7.51 -21.00
CA GLY A 377 18.61 8.80 -20.59
C GLY A 377 17.92 9.47 -19.39
N GLY A 378 16.98 8.79 -18.72
CA GLY A 378 16.42 9.24 -17.46
C GLY A 378 17.32 8.91 -16.25
N PRO A 379 16.99 9.42 -15.04
CA PRO A 379 17.62 9.02 -13.79
C PRO A 379 17.75 7.49 -13.65
N GLY A 380 18.95 7.02 -13.32
CA GLY A 380 19.19 5.61 -13.07
C GLY A 380 18.43 5.11 -11.84
N LEU A 381 17.95 3.87 -11.88
CA LEU A 381 17.31 3.20 -10.74
C LEU A 381 18.16 1.99 -10.36
N THR A 382 18.55 1.93 -9.09
CA THR A 382 19.37 0.86 -8.51
C THR A 382 18.74 0.35 -7.22
N PHE A 383 19.11 -0.88 -6.83
CA PHE A 383 18.65 -1.49 -5.59
C PHE A 383 19.78 -1.57 -4.56
N HIS A 384 19.43 -1.53 -3.28
CA HIS A 384 20.37 -1.79 -2.18
C HIS A 384 19.77 -2.76 -1.16
N PRO A 385 20.58 -3.59 -0.50
CA PRO A 385 20.10 -4.45 0.57
C PRO A 385 19.34 -3.66 1.65
N ALA A 386 18.22 -4.22 2.09
CA ALA A 386 17.38 -3.68 3.16
C ALA A 386 16.89 -4.81 4.07
N ARG A 387 16.48 -4.45 5.29
CA ARG A 387 15.79 -5.36 6.22
C ARG A 387 14.28 -5.14 6.12
N PRO A 388 13.46 -6.19 6.28
CA PRO A 388 12.00 -6.04 6.30
C PRO A 388 11.61 -5.13 7.47
N GLU A 389 10.85 -4.08 7.19
CA GLU A 389 10.25 -3.26 8.22
C GLU A 389 9.04 -3.96 8.86
N THR A 390 8.88 -3.81 10.17
CA THR A 390 7.66 -4.18 10.88
C THR A 390 6.69 -3.00 10.89
N PHE A 391 5.40 -3.32 10.92
CA PHE A 391 4.31 -2.34 10.88
C PHE A 391 3.31 -2.59 12.01
N THR A 392 2.61 -1.55 12.42
CA THR A 392 1.54 -1.62 13.42
C THR A 392 0.43 -2.54 12.92
N ASP A 393 -0.02 -3.46 13.77
CA ASP A 393 -1.20 -4.29 13.49
C ASP A 393 -2.39 -3.37 13.19
N PRO A 394 -3.02 -3.46 12.01
CA PRO A 394 -4.11 -2.56 11.62
C PRO A 394 -5.30 -2.56 12.59
N ARG A 395 -5.47 -3.63 13.39
CA ARG A 395 -6.50 -3.76 14.44
C ARG A 395 -6.19 -3.00 15.72
N THR A 396 -4.94 -2.58 15.92
CA THR A 396 -4.46 -1.83 17.10
C THR A 396 -4.35 -0.32 16.86
N ILE A 397 -4.61 0.12 15.63
CA ILE A 397 -4.63 1.55 15.28
C ILE A 397 -5.82 2.20 15.98
N ARG A 398 -5.55 3.19 16.85
CA ARG A 398 -6.58 3.99 17.51
C ARG A 398 -7.55 4.58 16.48
N GLU A 399 -8.85 4.35 16.68
CA GLU A 399 -9.91 4.95 15.89
C GLU A 399 -10.51 6.17 16.59
N VAL A 400 -10.73 7.24 15.82
CA VAL A 400 -11.57 8.39 16.20
C VAL A 400 -12.78 8.44 15.28
N SER A 401 -13.92 8.95 15.76
CA SER A 401 -15.12 9.07 14.95
C SER A 401 -15.89 10.36 15.22
N SER A 402 -16.58 10.84 14.20
CA SER A 402 -17.40 12.05 14.27
C SER A 402 -18.65 11.90 13.40
N LYS A 403 -19.75 12.54 13.84
CA LYS A 403 -21.01 12.59 13.09
C LYS A 403 -21.02 13.70 12.01
N GLN A 404 -19.97 14.50 11.92
CA GLN A 404 -19.83 15.54 10.89
C GLN A 404 -19.62 14.89 9.49
N ARG A 405 -19.92 15.66 8.44
CA ARG A 405 -20.00 15.20 7.06
C ARG A 405 -19.01 15.95 6.17
N LEU A 406 -18.23 15.20 5.39
CA LEU A 406 -17.32 15.72 4.36
C LEU A 406 -17.94 15.71 2.95
N LEU A 407 -18.98 14.90 2.77
CA LEU A 407 -19.75 14.70 1.54
C LEU A 407 -21.23 15.06 1.80
N PRO A 408 -22.01 15.40 0.77
CA PRO A 408 -23.45 15.63 0.88
C PRO A 408 -24.19 14.52 1.64
N ALA A 409 -25.28 14.86 2.32
CA ALA A 409 -26.04 13.88 3.09
C ALA A 409 -26.70 12.83 2.19
N ILE A 410 -26.75 11.57 2.68
CA ILE A 410 -27.51 10.50 2.04
C ILE A 410 -29.01 10.78 2.23
N PRO A 411 -29.83 10.88 1.16
CA PRO A 411 -31.26 11.08 1.27
C PRO A 411 -31.95 9.92 2.00
N LYS A 412 -32.93 10.20 2.87
CA LYS A 412 -33.69 9.17 3.61
C LYS A 412 -34.42 8.18 2.69
N ASN A 413 -34.79 8.62 1.50
CA ASN A 413 -35.49 7.86 0.47
C ASN A 413 -34.55 7.28 -0.62
N LEU A 414 -33.22 7.30 -0.43
CA LEU A 414 -32.29 6.71 -1.38
C LEU A 414 -32.54 5.19 -1.46
N LYS A 415 -33.02 4.74 -2.63
CA LYS A 415 -33.03 3.32 -2.99
C LYS A 415 -31.61 2.92 -3.38
N VAL A 416 -31.16 1.78 -2.87
CA VAL A 416 -29.86 1.19 -3.19
C VAL A 416 -30.04 -0.23 -3.71
N ASN A 417 -29.44 -0.55 -4.84
CA ASN A 417 -29.23 -1.94 -5.23
C ASN A 417 -28.02 -2.46 -4.46
N LYS A 418 -28.23 -3.36 -3.50
CA LYS A 418 -27.12 -3.95 -2.72
C LYS A 418 -26.30 -4.96 -3.51
N ARG A 419 -26.77 -5.38 -4.69
CA ARG A 419 -26.09 -6.32 -5.59
C ARG A 419 -25.99 -5.71 -7.00
N PRO A 420 -25.16 -4.68 -7.19
CA PRO A 420 -24.93 -4.12 -8.53
C PRO A 420 -24.34 -5.16 -9.49
N ASP A 421 -23.64 -6.18 -8.96
CA ASP A 421 -22.90 -7.18 -9.74
C ASP A 421 -23.70 -8.48 -10.02
N ASP A 422 -24.95 -8.61 -9.53
CA ASP A 422 -25.84 -9.76 -9.80
C ASP A 422 -26.47 -9.71 -11.21
N GLY A 423 -26.13 -8.72 -12.03
CA GLY A 423 -26.54 -8.57 -13.43
C GLY A 423 -27.08 -7.19 -13.80
N ILE A 424 -26.32 -6.49 -14.65
CA ILE A 424 -26.83 -5.64 -15.74
C ILE A 424 -26.28 -6.27 -17.03
#